data_AF-Q9HEZ5-F1
#
_entry.id   AF-Q9HEZ5-F1
#
_cell.length_a   1.000
_cell.length_b   1.000
_cell.length_c   1.000
_cell.angle_alpha   90.00
_cell.angle_beta   90.00
_cell.angle_gamma   90.00
#
_symmetry.space_group_name_H-M   'P 1'
#
loop_
_entity.id
_entity.type
_entity.pdbx_description
1 polymer ?
#
loop_
_entity_poly.entity_id
_entity_poly.type
_entity_poly.pdbx_seq_one_letter_code
_entity_poly.pdbx_strand_id
1 'polypeptide(L)'
;DPLMGDIYSVLWEPEMLTSMGDTINILATEALTQGLQQLLGSTILMSLMSAIQLPVVLTKLSYPIDNPWAVSLDRATAAGLILADSLIDRNLGTRPVTLVGYSLGSRVIYSCLQELARKGAFGLVQNVYLFGSPIVVKTDEYLRACAVVSGRFVNGYNRNDWILGYLFRLTNGGIRRIGGLAPIEGIAGIENFDVTEFVVGHMDYRTVTKTRDP
;
A
#
# COMPACT_ATOMS: atom_id res chain seq x y z
N ASP A 1 16.34 3.60 -23.57
CA ASP A 1 15.54 3.47 -24.80
C ASP A 1 14.69 4.74 -24.95
N PRO A 2 14.85 5.55 -26.01
CA PRO A 2 14.12 6.81 -26.20
C PRO A 2 12.60 6.64 -26.41
N LEU A 3 12.11 5.40 -26.48
CA LEU A 3 10.69 5.04 -26.49
C LEU A 3 10.02 5.03 -25.11
N MET A 4 10.81 5.07 -24.02
CA MET A 4 10.28 5.20 -22.68
C MET A 4 9.98 6.69 -22.42
N GLY A 5 8.71 7.03 -22.16
CA GLY A 5 8.34 8.37 -21.69
C GLY A 5 9.11 8.79 -20.44
N ASP A 6 9.00 10.05 -20.06
CA ASP A 6 9.71 10.58 -18.89
C ASP A 6 9.30 9.83 -17.62
N ILE A 7 10.28 9.24 -16.93
CA ILE A 7 10.07 8.51 -15.67
C ILE A 7 10.43 9.44 -14.52
N TYR A 8 9.45 9.69 -13.65
CA TYR A 8 9.62 10.51 -12.46
C TYR A 8 9.41 9.66 -11.20
N SER A 9 10.20 9.94 -10.16
CA SER A 9 9.97 9.43 -8.81
C SER A 9 9.44 10.56 -7.95
N VAL A 10 8.32 10.33 -7.26
CA VAL A 10 7.77 11.29 -6.30
C VAL A 10 8.49 11.10 -4.96
N LEU A 11 9.29 12.09 -4.59
CA LEU A 11 9.91 12.16 -3.26
C LEU A 11 9.01 13.01 -2.35
N TRP A 12 8.48 12.39 -1.30
CA TRP A 12 7.64 13.07 -0.31
C TRP A 12 7.99 12.54 1.09
N GLU A 13 8.09 13.44 2.08
CA GLU A 13 8.32 13.11 3.49
C GLU A 13 9.41 12.03 3.73
N PRO A 14 10.63 12.17 3.17
CA PRO A 14 11.62 11.08 3.14
C PRO A 14 12.09 10.63 4.53
N GLU A 15 12.20 11.55 5.49
CA GLU A 15 12.61 11.25 6.87
C GLU A 15 11.55 10.37 7.56
N MET A 16 10.27 10.70 7.38
CA MET A 16 9.16 9.94 7.94
C MET A 16 9.05 8.56 7.29
N LEU A 17 9.13 8.49 5.95
CA LEU A 17 9.09 7.21 5.25
C LEU A 17 10.24 6.29 5.67
N THR A 18 11.43 6.84 5.87
CA THR A 18 12.59 6.10 6.39
C THR A 18 12.33 5.61 7.80
N SER A 19 11.91 6.51 8.70
CA SER A 19 11.58 6.16 10.08
C SER A 19 10.48 5.08 10.17
N MET A 20 9.48 5.12 9.29
CA MET A 20 8.44 4.08 9.23
C MET A 20 8.96 2.76 8.74
N GLY A 21 9.77 2.76 7.69
CA GLY A 21 10.42 1.55 7.20
C GLY A 21 11.25 0.88 8.29
N ASP A 22 12.04 1.65 9.03
CA ASP A 22 12.86 1.16 10.13
C ASP A 22 12.01 0.57 11.26
N THR A 23 10.94 1.28 11.63
CA THR A 23 10.00 0.85 12.67
C THR A 23 9.32 -0.47 12.31
N ILE A 24 8.87 -0.61 11.06
CA ILE A 24 8.27 -1.84 10.55
C ILE A 24 9.30 -2.99 10.52
N ASN A 25 10.55 -2.72 10.14
CA ASN A 25 11.60 -3.73 10.12
C ASN A 25 11.94 -4.23 11.52
N ILE A 26 11.95 -3.35 12.52
CA ILE A 26 12.12 -3.72 13.93
C ILE A 26 10.99 -4.66 14.35
N LEU A 27 9.73 -4.30 14.07
CA LEU A 27 8.58 -5.17 14.36
C LEU A 27 8.69 -6.55 13.73
N ALA A 28 9.03 -6.59 12.44
CA ALA A 28 9.16 -7.84 11.70
C ALA A 28 10.22 -8.73 12.34
N THR A 29 11.36 -8.14 12.70
CA THR A 29 12.49 -8.85 13.31
C THR A 29 12.15 -9.32 14.72
N GLU A 30 11.49 -8.50 15.53
CA GLU A 30 11.07 -8.86 16.89
C GLU A 30 10.00 -9.95 16.87
N ALA A 31 8.99 -9.85 16.01
CA ALA A 31 7.96 -10.87 15.86
C ALA A 31 8.55 -12.22 15.41
N LEU A 32 9.48 -12.19 14.44
CA LEU A 32 10.20 -13.37 13.98
C LEU A 32 11.05 -13.99 15.11
N THR A 33 11.82 -13.17 15.83
CA THR A 33 12.71 -13.64 16.91
C THR A 33 11.91 -14.24 18.06
N GLN A 34 10.82 -13.59 18.48
CA GLN A 34 9.93 -14.11 19.52
C GLN A 34 9.23 -15.39 19.07
N GLY A 35 8.76 -15.45 17.81
CA GLY A 35 8.18 -16.66 17.23
C GLY A 35 9.17 -17.83 17.21
N LEU A 36 10.41 -17.59 16.78
CA LEU A 36 11.48 -18.60 16.76
C LEU A 36 11.84 -19.08 18.17
N GLN A 37 12.01 -18.18 19.13
CA GLN A 37 12.30 -18.55 20.52
C GLN A 37 11.18 -19.38 21.16
N GLN A 38 9.92 -19.06 20.85
CA GLN A 38 8.78 -19.83 21.32
C GLN A 38 8.66 -21.19 20.65
N LEU A 39 8.98 -21.31 19.36
CA LEU A 39 9.02 -22.60 18.65
C LEU A 39 10.11 -23.51 19.24
N LEU A 40 11.31 -22.97 19.47
CA LEU A 40 12.43 -23.72 20.07
C LEU A 40 12.16 -24.13 21.53
N GLY A 41 11.32 -23.38 22.25
CA GLY A 41 10.86 -23.71 23.61
C GLY A 41 9.55 -24.50 23.67
N SER A 42 8.91 -24.82 22.54
CA SER A 42 7.55 -25.37 22.52
C SER A 42 7.49 -26.87 22.82
N THR A 43 6.60 -27.25 23.74
CA THR A 43 6.06 -28.62 23.83
C THR A 43 4.93 -28.80 22.79
N ILE A 44 4.51 -30.04 22.47
CA ILE A 44 3.49 -30.36 21.44
C ILE A 44 2.22 -29.48 21.54
N LEU A 45 1.82 -29.11 22.75
CA LEU A 45 0.67 -28.22 23.02
C LEU A 45 0.89 -26.79 22.52
N MET A 46 2.11 -26.25 22.66
CA MET A 46 2.47 -24.91 22.20
C MET A 46 2.62 -24.85 20.68
N SER A 47 3.06 -25.92 20.03
CA SER A 47 3.07 -25.99 18.55
C SER A 47 1.65 -25.88 17.97
N LEU A 48 0.65 -26.46 18.65
CA LEU A 48 -0.77 -26.33 18.28
C LEU A 48 -1.32 -24.90 18.50
N MET A 49 -0.78 -24.17 19.49
CA MET A 49 -1.15 -22.78 19.78
C MET A 49 -0.36 -21.72 18.99
N SER A 50 0.65 -22.12 18.21
CA SER A 50 1.55 -21.21 17.48
C SER A 50 0.83 -20.22 16.56
N ALA A 51 -0.33 -20.60 16.00
CA ALA A 51 -1.15 -19.75 15.14
C ALA A 51 -1.74 -18.51 15.85
N ILE A 52 -1.97 -18.58 17.17
CA ILE A 52 -2.50 -17.46 17.98
C ILE A 52 -1.36 -16.56 18.48
N GLN A 53 -0.15 -17.10 18.52
CA GLN A 53 0.98 -16.49 19.20
C GLN A 53 1.56 -15.28 18.44
N LEU A 54 1.63 -15.38 17.11
CA LEU A 54 2.04 -14.26 16.27
C LEU A 54 1.08 -13.05 16.42
N PRO A 55 -0.26 -13.22 16.35
CA PRO A 55 -1.21 -12.17 16.71
C PRO A 55 -0.99 -11.55 18.11
N VAL A 56 -0.68 -12.36 19.14
CA VAL A 56 -0.48 -11.86 20.51
C VAL A 56 0.83 -11.08 20.67
N VAL A 57 1.91 -11.49 20.00
CA VAL A 57 3.16 -10.71 20.01
C VAL A 57 2.95 -9.38 19.30
N LEU A 58 2.29 -9.40 18.14
CA LEU A 58 2.07 -8.19 17.35
C LEU A 58 1.13 -7.18 18.04
N THR A 59 0.17 -7.60 18.89
CA THR A 59 -0.70 -6.65 19.66
C THR A 59 0.12 -5.84 20.64
N LYS A 60 1.13 -6.46 21.26
CA LYS A 60 1.98 -5.77 22.23
C LYS A 60 2.91 -4.77 21.57
N LEU A 61 3.30 -5.04 20.32
CA LEU A 61 4.22 -4.20 19.57
C LEU A 61 3.51 -3.13 18.71
N SER A 62 2.18 -3.20 18.52
CA SER A 62 1.45 -2.19 17.73
C SER A 62 1.34 -0.84 18.45
N TYR A 63 1.19 -0.85 19.79
CA TYR A 63 0.89 0.34 20.59
C TYR A 63 1.87 1.54 20.40
N PRO A 64 3.20 1.35 20.28
CA PRO A 64 4.13 2.45 20.01
C PRO A 64 4.08 3.00 18.57
N ILE A 65 3.47 2.26 17.64
CA ILE A 65 3.60 2.44 16.19
C ILE A 65 2.29 2.90 15.55
N ASP A 66 1.17 2.68 16.25
CA ASP A 66 -0.16 3.13 15.84
C ASP A 66 -0.16 4.62 15.47
N ASN A 67 0.50 5.47 16.26
CA ASN A 67 0.58 6.91 16.00
C ASN A 67 1.46 7.26 14.77
N PRO A 68 2.74 6.83 14.69
CA PRO A 68 3.55 7.09 13.51
C PRO A 68 2.98 6.53 12.19
N TRP A 69 2.35 5.35 12.24
CA TRP A 69 1.68 4.75 11.09
C TRP A 69 0.47 5.58 10.65
N ALA A 70 -0.41 5.96 11.57
CA ALA A 70 -1.55 6.83 11.28
C ALA A 70 -1.11 8.18 10.69
N VAL A 71 -0.08 8.80 11.29
CA VAL A 71 0.52 10.04 10.76
C VAL A 71 1.01 9.85 9.33
N SER A 72 1.61 8.71 9.02
CA SER A 72 2.11 8.42 7.67
C SER A 72 0.99 8.23 6.65
N LEU A 73 -0.15 7.66 7.05
CA LEU A 73 -1.35 7.58 6.21
C LEU A 73 -1.94 8.96 5.91
N ASP A 74 -1.99 9.84 6.91
CA ASP A 74 -2.49 11.22 6.75
C ASP A 74 -1.57 12.03 5.83
N ARG A 75 -0.26 11.85 5.98
CA ARG A 75 0.76 12.52 5.16
C ARG A 75 0.76 12.02 3.73
N ALA A 76 0.58 10.71 3.52
CA ALA A 76 0.34 10.14 2.19
C ALA A 76 -0.90 10.77 1.54
N THR A 77 -1.96 10.95 2.33
CA THR A 77 -3.19 11.58 1.83
C THR A 77 -2.93 13.02 1.40
N ALA A 78 -2.24 13.82 2.21
CA ALA A 78 -1.86 15.20 1.89
C ALA A 78 -0.95 15.30 0.66
N ALA A 79 0.06 14.43 0.54
CA ALA A 79 0.94 14.37 -0.63
C ALA A 79 0.15 14.05 -1.91
N GLY A 80 -0.89 13.21 -1.82
CA GLY A 80 -1.78 12.93 -2.93
C GLY A 80 -2.56 14.16 -3.42
N LEU A 81 -2.97 15.06 -2.53
CA LEU A 81 -3.62 16.32 -2.91
C LEU A 81 -2.66 17.22 -3.69
N ILE A 82 -1.41 17.33 -3.22
CA ILE A 82 -0.37 18.11 -3.89
C ILE A 82 -0.01 17.50 -5.26
N LEU A 83 0.03 16.17 -5.35
CA LEU A 83 0.22 15.47 -6.63
C LEU A 83 -0.91 15.78 -7.61
N ALA A 84 -2.17 15.80 -7.15
CA ALA A 84 -3.31 16.16 -7.99
C ALA A 84 -3.19 17.58 -8.53
N ASP A 85 -2.82 18.55 -7.68
CA ASP A 85 -2.59 19.93 -8.09
C ASP A 85 -1.48 20.02 -9.15
N SER A 86 -0.38 19.32 -8.92
CA SER A 86 0.75 19.29 -9.86
C SER A 86 0.38 18.71 -11.24
N LEU A 87 -0.51 17.72 -11.28
CA LEU A 87 -1.03 17.15 -12.53
C LEU A 87 -2.01 18.09 -13.23
N ILE A 88 -2.86 18.79 -12.48
CA ILE A 88 -3.80 19.78 -13.02
C ILE A 88 -3.05 20.95 -13.64
N ASP A 89 -2.01 21.44 -12.96
CA ASP A 89 -1.17 22.56 -13.40
C ASP A 89 -0.25 22.20 -14.57
N ARG A 90 -0.23 20.93 -15.00
CA ARG A 90 0.58 20.41 -16.11
C ARG A 90 2.08 20.63 -15.89
N ASN A 91 2.54 20.60 -14.64
CA ASN A 91 3.96 20.76 -14.29
C ASN A 91 4.84 19.64 -14.87
N LEU A 92 4.27 18.48 -15.17
CA LEU A 92 4.92 17.32 -15.80
C LEU A 92 4.62 17.20 -17.30
N GLY A 93 4.09 18.26 -17.91
CA GLY A 93 3.66 18.30 -19.31
C GLY A 93 2.17 17.97 -19.51
N THR A 94 1.78 17.86 -20.78
CA THR A 94 0.37 17.70 -21.19
C THR A 94 -0.03 16.25 -21.47
N ARG A 95 0.95 15.34 -21.51
CA ARG A 95 0.72 13.91 -21.77
C ARG A 95 0.07 13.25 -20.55
N PRO A 96 -0.95 12.39 -20.74
CA PRO A 96 -1.51 11.59 -19.65
C PRO A 96 -0.44 10.73 -18.97
N VAL A 97 -0.49 10.64 -17.64
CA VAL A 97 0.52 9.94 -16.83
C VAL A 97 0.10 8.51 -16.49
N THR A 98 1.08 7.63 -16.29
CA THR A 98 0.85 6.34 -15.62
C THR A 98 1.37 6.42 -14.20
N LEU A 99 0.52 6.09 -13.23
CA LEU A 99 0.84 6.13 -11.80
C LEU A 99 1.07 4.71 -11.28
N VAL A 100 2.21 4.48 -10.64
CA VAL A 100 2.57 3.21 -10.02
C VAL A 100 2.96 3.48 -8.58
N GLY A 101 2.36 2.77 -7.63
CA GLY A 101 2.69 2.94 -6.23
C GLY A 101 2.37 1.71 -5.41
N TYR A 102 3.16 1.49 -4.37
CA TYR A 102 2.96 0.42 -3.40
C TYR A 102 2.86 1.01 -2.00
N SER A 103 2.21 0.30 -1.08
CA SER A 103 2.09 0.72 0.33
C SER A 103 1.60 2.18 0.47
N LEU A 104 2.30 3.02 1.22
CA LEU A 104 1.98 4.45 1.37
C LEU A 104 1.98 5.20 0.02
N GLY A 105 2.81 4.81 -0.95
CA GLY A 105 2.80 5.40 -2.29
C GLY A 105 1.50 5.10 -3.04
N SER A 106 0.87 3.94 -2.82
CA SER A 106 -0.44 3.65 -3.40
C SER A 106 -1.54 4.49 -2.74
N ARG A 107 -1.40 4.81 -1.44
CA ARG A 107 -2.27 5.74 -0.71
C ARG A 107 -2.17 7.17 -1.26
N VAL A 108 -0.96 7.64 -1.59
CA VAL A 108 -0.73 8.93 -2.27
C VAL A 108 -1.50 8.97 -3.59
N ILE A 109 -1.32 7.95 -4.44
CA ILE A 109 -1.99 7.89 -5.74
C ILE A 109 -3.51 7.85 -5.57
N TYR A 110 -4.03 7.01 -4.68
CA TYR A 110 -5.47 6.94 -4.45
C TYR A 110 -6.07 8.28 -3.99
N SER A 111 -5.40 8.98 -3.06
CA SER A 111 -5.80 10.33 -2.64
C SER A 111 -5.77 11.32 -3.81
N CYS A 112 -4.73 11.27 -4.64
CA CYS A 112 -4.65 12.05 -5.87
C CYS A 112 -5.85 11.79 -6.79
N LEU A 113 -6.22 10.53 -7.03
CA LEU A 113 -7.36 10.20 -7.89
C LEU A 113 -8.68 10.70 -7.32
N GLN A 114 -8.89 10.61 -6.00
CA GLN A 114 -10.08 11.19 -5.35
C GLN A 114 -10.14 12.70 -5.60
N GLU A 115 -9.01 13.39 -5.48
CA GLU A 115 -8.95 14.84 -5.61
C GLU A 115 -9.14 15.29 -7.06
N LEU A 116 -8.56 14.58 -8.03
CA LEU A 116 -8.82 14.82 -9.46
C LEU A 116 -10.31 14.64 -9.77
N ALA A 117 -10.94 13.59 -9.25
CA ALA A 117 -12.38 13.35 -9.44
C ALA A 117 -13.23 14.46 -8.81
N ARG A 118 -12.87 14.89 -7.60
CA ARG A 118 -13.53 16.00 -6.88
C ARG A 118 -13.45 17.32 -7.65
N LYS A 119 -12.31 17.58 -8.31
CA LYS A 119 -12.07 18.79 -9.12
C LYS A 119 -12.58 18.67 -10.56
N GLY A 120 -13.11 17.51 -10.97
CA GLY A 120 -13.56 17.27 -12.34
C GLY A 120 -12.41 17.27 -13.36
N ALA A 121 -11.19 16.92 -12.92
CA ALA A 121 -10.00 16.94 -13.74
C ALA A 121 -9.78 15.58 -14.43
N PHE A 122 -10.35 15.43 -15.63
CA PHE A 122 -10.30 14.19 -16.41
C PHE A 122 -9.19 14.21 -17.47
N GLY A 123 -8.80 13.02 -17.97
CA GLY A 123 -7.83 12.87 -19.06
C GLY A 123 -6.38 13.15 -18.67
N LEU A 124 -6.09 13.23 -17.36
CA LEU A 124 -4.74 13.42 -16.83
C LEU A 124 -4.04 12.09 -16.54
N VAL A 125 -4.79 11.05 -16.20
CA VAL A 125 -4.23 9.75 -15.80
C VAL A 125 -4.66 8.68 -16.79
N GLN A 126 -3.67 8.04 -17.41
CA GLN A 126 -3.87 6.94 -18.35
C GLN A 126 -4.01 5.61 -17.61
N ASN A 127 -3.04 5.24 -16.78
CA ASN A 127 -3.06 3.95 -16.08
C ASN A 127 -2.68 4.12 -14.61
N VAL A 128 -3.16 3.21 -13.79
CA VAL A 128 -2.91 3.15 -12.35
C VAL A 128 -2.58 1.72 -11.96
N TYR A 129 -1.49 1.54 -11.23
CA TYR A 129 -1.06 0.26 -10.67
C TYR A 129 -0.78 0.43 -9.18
N LEU A 130 -1.67 -0.10 -8.34
CA LEU A 130 -1.58 0.00 -6.89
C LEU A 130 -1.24 -1.36 -6.29
N PHE A 131 -0.23 -1.43 -5.44
CA PHE A 131 0.19 -2.68 -4.81
C PHE A 131 0.18 -2.58 -3.28
N GLY A 132 -0.29 -3.61 -2.58
CA GLY A 132 -0.23 -3.65 -1.12
C GLY A 132 -0.91 -2.43 -0.47
N SER A 133 -2.06 -2.03 -1.01
CA SER A 133 -2.69 -0.76 -0.65
C SER A 133 -3.26 -0.73 0.77
N PRO A 134 -2.78 0.16 1.67
CA PRO A 134 -3.35 0.38 2.99
C PRO A 134 -4.60 1.27 2.88
N ILE A 135 -5.61 0.75 2.19
CA ILE A 135 -6.85 1.46 1.85
C ILE A 135 -8.02 0.56 2.17
N VAL A 136 -8.97 1.09 2.94
CA VAL A 136 -10.27 0.43 3.13
C VAL A 136 -11.08 0.59 1.85
N VAL A 137 -11.57 -0.53 1.32
CA VAL A 137 -12.37 -0.54 0.10
C VAL A 137 -13.74 0.07 0.41
N LYS A 138 -14.06 1.15 -0.32
CA LYS A 138 -15.39 1.76 -0.36
C LYS A 138 -15.79 1.92 -1.82
N THR A 139 -16.94 1.37 -2.17
CA THR A 139 -17.38 1.25 -3.56
C THR A 139 -17.50 2.61 -4.24
N ASP A 140 -18.10 3.59 -3.56
CA ASP A 140 -18.31 4.94 -4.09
C ASP A 140 -16.99 5.69 -4.33
N GLU A 141 -16.02 5.57 -3.41
CA GLU A 141 -14.71 6.18 -3.57
C GLU A 141 -13.94 5.54 -4.74
N TYR A 142 -13.91 4.22 -4.84
CA TYR A 142 -13.23 3.55 -5.95
C TYR A 142 -13.89 3.81 -7.30
N LEU A 143 -15.22 3.92 -7.37
CA LEU A 143 -15.93 4.35 -8.58
C LEU A 143 -15.50 5.76 -9.01
N ARG A 144 -15.37 6.71 -8.08
CA ARG A 144 -14.84 8.05 -8.36
C ARG A 144 -13.39 8.00 -8.87
N ALA A 145 -12.54 7.17 -8.25
CA ALA A 145 -11.17 7.01 -8.70
C ALA A 145 -11.09 6.43 -10.12
N CYS A 146 -11.93 5.45 -10.46
CA CYS A 146 -11.98 4.87 -11.80
C CYS A 146 -12.44 5.89 -12.85
N ALA A 147 -13.33 6.82 -12.50
CA ALA A 147 -13.87 7.82 -13.43
C ALA A 147 -12.79 8.77 -14.00
N VAL A 148 -11.66 8.94 -13.33
CA VAL A 148 -10.55 9.80 -13.78
C VAL A 148 -9.40 9.04 -14.44
N VAL A 149 -9.48 7.71 -14.52
CA VAL A 149 -8.47 6.86 -15.16
C VAL A 149 -9.00 6.40 -16.51
N SER A 150 -8.32 6.79 -17.60
CA SER A 150 -8.79 6.49 -18.96
C SER A 150 -8.45 5.08 -19.46
N GLY A 151 -7.46 4.43 -18.84
CA GLY A 151 -6.98 3.11 -19.19
C GLY A 151 -7.11 2.14 -18.03
N ARG A 152 -6.02 1.42 -17.72
CA ARG A 152 -6.06 0.30 -16.77
C ARG A 152 -5.98 0.79 -15.34
N PHE A 153 -6.82 0.24 -14.47
CA PHE A 153 -6.69 0.37 -13.02
C PHE A 153 -6.44 -1.01 -12.43
N VAL A 154 -5.18 -1.29 -12.05
CA VAL A 154 -4.78 -2.55 -11.45
C VAL A 154 -4.65 -2.44 -9.94
N ASN A 155 -5.30 -3.33 -9.21
CA ASN A 155 -5.11 -3.58 -7.78
C ASN A 155 -4.32 -4.89 -7.58
N GLY A 156 -3.05 -4.75 -7.23
CA GLY A 156 -2.19 -5.84 -6.80
C GLY A 156 -2.30 -6.10 -5.31
N TYR A 157 -2.73 -7.30 -4.92
CA TYR A 157 -2.95 -7.66 -3.51
C TYR A 157 -2.13 -8.89 -3.10
N ASN A 158 -1.69 -8.92 -1.85
CA ASN A 158 -0.98 -10.04 -1.25
C ASN A 158 -1.80 -10.56 -0.06
N ARG A 159 -2.25 -11.81 -0.14
CA ARG A 159 -3.10 -12.44 0.88
C ARG A 159 -2.36 -12.69 2.20
N ASN A 160 -1.04 -12.80 2.13
CA ASN A 160 -0.16 -13.11 3.25
C ASN A 160 0.53 -11.88 3.83
N ASP A 161 0.13 -10.68 3.42
CA ASP A 161 0.67 -9.42 3.94
C ASP A 161 0.22 -9.21 5.38
N TRP A 162 1.06 -9.64 6.31
CA TRP A 162 0.77 -9.54 7.74
C TRP A 162 0.73 -8.09 8.23
N ILE A 163 1.43 -7.15 7.58
CA ILE A 163 1.41 -5.73 7.97
C ILE A 163 0.00 -5.17 7.72
N LEU A 164 -0.55 -5.41 6.53
CA LEU A 164 -1.91 -4.99 6.26
C LEU A 164 -2.94 -5.83 7.03
N GLY A 165 -2.70 -7.13 7.12
CA GLY A 165 -3.58 -8.08 7.79
C GLY A 165 -3.76 -7.81 9.27
N TYR A 166 -2.73 -7.25 9.90
CA TYR A 166 -2.65 -7.04 11.33
C TYR A 166 -2.52 -5.56 11.71
N LEU A 167 -1.39 -4.91 11.39
CA LEU A 167 -1.11 -3.54 11.81
C LEU A 167 -2.17 -2.58 11.25
N PHE A 168 -2.31 -2.52 9.93
CA PHE A 168 -3.31 -1.63 9.31
C PHE A 168 -4.74 -2.00 9.75
N ARG A 169 -5.03 -3.30 9.89
CA ARG A 169 -6.35 -3.78 10.32
C ARG A 169 -6.72 -3.27 11.72
N LEU A 170 -5.79 -3.29 12.66
CA LEU A 170 -6.05 -2.85 14.04
C LEU A 170 -6.12 -1.33 14.17
N THR A 171 -5.35 -0.59 13.37
CA THR A 171 -5.25 0.87 13.52
C THR A 171 -6.33 1.63 12.73
N ASN A 172 -6.50 1.31 11.44
CA ASN A 172 -7.28 2.14 10.51
C ASN A 172 -8.27 1.34 9.64
N GLY A 173 -7.99 0.06 9.41
CA GLY A 173 -8.75 -0.81 8.52
C GLY A 173 -10.06 -1.31 9.14
N GLY A 174 -9.99 -1.75 10.40
CA GLY A 174 -11.06 -2.49 11.08
C GLY A 174 -11.38 -3.82 10.38
N ILE A 175 -12.58 -4.34 10.60
CA ILE A 175 -13.05 -5.61 9.99
C ILE A 175 -13.34 -5.52 8.48
N ARG A 176 -13.17 -4.35 7.87
CA ARG A 176 -13.52 -4.08 6.48
C ARG A 176 -12.50 -4.70 5.52
N ARG A 177 -12.87 -4.75 4.24
CA ARG A 177 -11.99 -5.21 3.16
C ARG A 177 -10.89 -4.17 2.92
N ILE A 178 -9.65 -4.64 2.83
CA ILE A 178 -8.44 -3.83 2.60
C ILE A 178 -7.94 -4.13 1.19
N GLY A 179 -7.73 -3.11 0.37
CA GLY A 179 -7.40 -3.26 -1.05
C GLY A 179 -6.12 -4.06 -1.31
N GLY A 180 -5.12 -3.93 -0.43
CA GLY A 180 -3.86 -4.67 -0.52
C GLY A 180 -3.91 -6.13 -0.07
N LEU A 181 -5.02 -6.61 0.50
CA LEU A 181 -5.14 -7.99 1.02
C LEU A 181 -6.05 -8.90 0.20
N ALA A 182 -6.94 -8.32 -0.59
CA ALA A 182 -8.02 -9.05 -1.24
C ALA A 182 -8.44 -8.35 -2.53
N PRO A 183 -9.07 -9.10 -3.47
CA PRO A 183 -9.63 -8.49 -4.67
C PRO A 183 -10.72 -7.46 -4.33
N ILE A 184 -10.76 -6.38 -5.10
CA ILE A 184 -11.80 -5.35 -5.06
C ILE A 184 -12.89 -5.78 -6.04
N GLU A 185 -14.02 -6.25 -5.49
CA GLU A 185 -15.13 -6.81 -6.25
C GLU A 185 -16.26 -5.78 -6.46
N GLY A 186 -17.06 -5.98 -7.51
CA GLY A 186 -18.26 -5.17 -7.75
C GLY A 186 -18.00 -3.78 -8.32
N ILE A 187 -16.79 -3.49 -8.79
CA ILE A 187 -16.41 -2.20 -9.40
C ILE A 187 -15.86 -2.46 -10.79
N ALA A 188 -16.59 -2.02 -11.82
CA ALA A 188 -16.14 -2.13 -13.20
C ALA A 188 -14.90 -1.26 -13.44
N GLY A 189 -13.95 -1.78 -14.21
CA GLY A 189 -12.69 -1.08 -14.55
C GLY A 189 -11.52 -1.38 -13.61
N ILE A 190 -11.73 -2.07 -12.48
CA ILE A 190 -10.64 -2.54 -11.62
C ILE A 190 -10.24 -3.96 -12.01
N GLU A 191 -8.97 -4.11 -12.39
CA GLU A 191 -8.30 -5.38 -12.61
C GLU A 191 -7.62 -5.82 -11.32
N ASN A 192 -7.96 -7.00 -10.79
CA ASN A 192 -7.31 -7.53 -9.59
C ASN A 192 -6.20 -8.50 -9.97
N PHE A 193 -5.03 -8.35 -9.36
CA PHE A 193 -3.88 -9.22 -9.58
C PHE A 193 -3.34 -9.73 -8.25
N ASP A 194 -3.34 -11.04 -8.07
CA ASP A 194 -2.78 -11.68 -6.88
C ASP A 194 -1.26 -11.73 -7.01
N VAL A 195 -0.55 -11.03 -6.13
CA VAL A 195 0.92 -10.99 -6.11
C VAL A 195 1.53 -11.86 -5.02
N THR A 196 0.73 -12.69 -4.33
CA THR A 196 1.18 -13.49 -3.19
C THR A 196 2.36 -14.41 -3.53
N GLU A 197 2.45 -14.91 -4.77
CA GLU A 197 3.56 -15.76 -5.23
C GLU A 197 4.83 -14.97 -5.59
N PHE A 198 4.71 -13.67 -5.84
CA PHE A 198 5.82 -12.81 -6.29
C PHE A 198 6.38 -11.93 -5.18
N VAL A 199 5.58 -11.62 -4.17
CA VAL A 199 5.92 -10.70 -3.08
C VAL A 199 5.76 -11.46 -1.76
N VAL A 200 6.86 -11.72 -1.07
CA VAL A 200 6.87 -12.53 0.16
C VAL A 200 6.21 -11.78 1.32
N GLY A 201 6.49 -10.50 1.48
CA GLY A 201 5.85 -9.63 2.47
C GLY A 201 5.76 -8.17 2.02
N HIS A 202 5.07 -7.34 2.81
CA HIS A 202 4.80 -5.93 2.49
C HIS A 202 6.07 -5.12 2.16
N MET A 203 7.18 -5.42 2.83
CA MET A 203 8.43 -4.70 2.64
C MET A 203 9.16 -5.11 1.36
N ASP A 204 8.76 -6.21 0.72
CA ASP A 204 9.39 -6.72 -0.51
C ASP A 204 8.84 -6.05 -1.77
N TYR A 205 7.77 -5.25 -1.67
CA TYR A 205 7.31 -4.47 -2.81
C TYR A 205 8.44 -3.61 -3.41
N ARG A 206 9.32 -3.02 -2.59
CA ARG A 206 10.46 -2.21 -3.05
C ARG A 206 11.57 -3.01 -3.74
N THR A 207 11.74 -4.28 -3.36
CA THR A 207 12.85 -5.11 -3.85
C THR A 207 12.46 -5.78 -5.16
N VAL A 208 11.20 -6.21 -5.28
CA VAL A 208 10.66 -6.83 -6.49
C VAL A 208 10.38 -5.78 -7.58
N THR A 209 10.11 -4.52 -7.22
CA THR A 209 9.91 -3.42 -8.19
C THR A 209 11.20 -2.73 -8.62
N LYS A 210 12.31 -2.87 -7.88
CA LYS A 210 13.65 -2.52 -8.34
C LYS A 210 14.12 -3.60 -9.31
N THR A 211 13.76 -3.43 -10.58
CA THR A 211 14.37 -4.01 -11.78
C THR A 211 15.06 -5.38 -11.60
N ARG A 212 14.48 -6.41 -12.23
CA ARG A 212 15.30 -7.19 -13.17
C ARG A 212 15.87 -6.18 -14.17
N ASP A 213 17.09 -5.72 -13.93
CA ASP A 213 17.91 -5.21 -15.03
C ASP A 213 18.15 -6.39 -15.99
N PRO A 214 18.12 -6.16 -17.32
CA PRO A 214 18.45 -7.18 -18.30
C PRO A 214 19.89 -7.69 -18.17
#